data_AF-A0A0N4V3W7-F1
#
_entry.id   AF-A0A0N4V3W7-F1
#
_cell.length_a   1.000
_cell.length_b   1.000
_cell.length_c   1.000
_cell.angle_alpha   90.00
_cell.angle_beta   90.00
_cell.angle_gamma   90.00
#
_symmetry.space_group_name_H-M   'P 1'
#
loop_
_entity.id
_entity.type
_entity.pdbx_description
1 polymer ?
#
loop_
_entity_poly.entity_id
_entity_poly.type
_entity_poly.pdbx_seq_one_letter_code
_entity_poly.pdbx_strand_id
1 'polypeptide(L)'
;MPPDEVEKVGGKLFVFGSYRLNVHTRGADIDSLCVAPRHVDRNEFFTSFYDMLAQDPNTSELRQVPDAFVPVIKLKYRGIELDILFARLALTRIPDDQQLNDDSILKNLDDKSVRSLNGAYFLKLMRYLGLFRILILSHQLNFGQKVYHGIYSNVLGFLGGVSWAILVARTCQLYPNAVPAKLIQKFFLVFTKWAWPHPVVLKDTDEISRPKDMLQDLVWDPRTRTGDRHHLMPIITPAYPEQNSTFNVTRSTRAVIVDEMEEGLNITIDIMNGHAEWSELFTEVNFFSRYKHFIVLLCIAPTELVWSGLVESKIRHLVGSLERNPCVTLCHVDPKHYTPLQPLGSCCQLWFIGMDLNKELKKNIDLTGELQQFSDAVLGAARFQDLYVEGMQVSNKYLLIKKKKIVLDSH
;
A
#
# COMPACT_ATOMS: atom_id res chain seq x y z
N MET A 1 -32.08 -1.91 24.44
CA MET A 1 -32.47 -3.25 23.94
C MET A 1 -32.74 -4.13 25.14
N PRO A 2 -33.76 -5.00 25.16
CA PRO A 2 -33.98 -5.94 26.26
C PRO A 2 -32.77 -6.86 26.45
N PRO A 3 -32.45 -7.31 27.69
CA PRO A 3 -31.26 -8.13 27.97
C PRO A 3 -31.18 -9.41 27.11
N ASP A 4 -32.30 -10.10 26.92
CA ASP A 4 -32.38 -11.34 26.14
C ASP A 4 -32.16 -11.15 24.62
N GLU A 5 -32.26 -9.92 24.14
CA GLU A 5 -31.94 -9.56 22.76
C GLU A 5 -30.46 -9.19 22.61
N VAL A 6 -29.84 -8.59 23.64
CA VAL A 6 -28.43 -8.18 23.62
C VAL A 6 -27.49 -9.37 23.37
N GLU A 7 -27.75 -10.51 24.01
CA GLU A 7 -26.95 -11.73 23.81
C GLU A 7 -27.06 -12.33 22.39
N LYS A 8 -28.10 -11.96 21.63
CA LYS A 8 -28.38 -12.49 20.28
C LYS A 8 -27.96 -11.53 19.17
N VAL A 9 -27.44 -10.36 19.52
CA VAL A 9 -26.99 -9.35 18.58
C VAL A 9 -25.80 -9.85 17.76
N GLY A 10 -24.89 -10.58 18.40
CA GLY A 10 -23.69 -11.12 17.79
C GLY A 10 -22.68 -10.06 17.36
N GLY A 11 -21.76 -10.46 16.48
CA GLY A 11 -20.65 -9.67 16.01
C GLY A 11 -19.53 -10.61 15.56
N LYS A 12 -18.78 -10.25 14.52
CA LYS A 12 -17.82 -11.19 13.94
C LYS A 12 -16.54 -10.51 13.48
N LEU A 13 -15.41 -11.11 13.83
CA LEU A 13 -14.10 -10.73 13.32
C LEU A 13 -13.78 -11.60 12.10
N PHE A 14 -13.58 -10.97 10.95
CA PHE A 14 -13.10 -11.63 9.74
C PHE A 14 -11.63 -11.34 9.56
N VAL A 15 -10.86 -12.34 9.13
CA VAL A 15 -9.45 -12.14 8.78
C VAL A 15 -9.33 -12.10 7.27
N PHE A 16 -8.56 -11.13 6.76
CA PHE A 16 -8.23 -11.00 5.36
C PHE A 16 -6.70 -10.83 5.19
N GLY A 17 -6.25 -10.12 4.14
CA GLY A 17 -4.84 -9.96 3.83
C GLY A 17 -4.05 -11.24 3.50
N SER A 18 -2.73 -11.10 3.67
CA SER A 18 -1.72 -12.14 3.45
C SER A 18 -1.93 -13.35 4.37
N TYR A 19 -2.38 -13.12 5.60
CA TYR A 19 -2.65 -14.16 6.57
C TYR A 19 -3.74 -15.12 6.08
N ARG A 20 -4.89 -14.58 5.65
CA ARG A 20 -6.01 -15.38 5.16
C ARG A 20 -5.69 -16.14 3.85
N LEU A 21 -4.78 -15.62 3.06
CA LEU A 21 -4.27 -16.26 1.84
C LEU A 21 -3.25 -17.38 2.13
N ASN A 22 -2.84 -17.57 3.39
CA ASN A 22 -1.79 -18.50 3.84
C ASN A 22 -0.44 -18.26 3.15
N VAL A 23 -0.09 -16.99 2.99
CA VAL A 23 1.15 -16.55 2.33
C VAL A 23 1.99 -15.62 3.21
N HIS A 24 1.47 -15.24 4.38
CA HIS A 24 2.14 -14.42 5.37
C HIS A 24 3.52 -14.97 5.76
N THR A 25 4.46 -14.04 5.99
CA THR A 25 5.81 -14.34 6.48
C THR A 25 5.87 -14.24 8.01
N ARG A 26 6.99 -14.69 8.59
CA ARG A 26 7.23 -14.53 10.03
C ARG A 26 7.31 -13.04 10.38
N GLY A 27 6.45 -12.60 11.29
CA GLY A 27 6.37 -11.19 11.70
C GLY A 27 5.43 -10.33 10.85
N ALA A 28 4.71 -10.90 9.89
CA ALA A 28 3.65 -10.18 9.18
C ALA A 28 2.46 -9.88 10.12
N ASP A 29 1.81 -8.76 9.84
CA ASP A 29 0.59 -8.33 10.50
C ASP A 29 -0.63 -9.17 10.09
N ILE A 30 -1.65 -9.15 10.94
CA ILE A 30 -2.95 -9.77 10.66
C ILE A 30 -3.97 -8.67 10.36
N ASP A 31 -4.35 -8.59 9.08
CA ASP A 31 -5.46 -7.79 8.61
C ASP A 31 -6.80 -8.39 9.03
N SER A 32 -7.60 -7.63 9.78
CA SER A 32 -8.87 -8.08 10.32
C SER A 32 -9.98 -7.03 10.18
N LEU A 33 -11.22 -7.49 10.08
CA LEU A 33 -12.42 -6.68 9.90
C LEU A 33 -13.43 -7.04 10.98
N CYS A 34 -13.68 -6.10 11.88
CA CYS A 34 -14.76 -6.16 12.85
C CYS A 34 -16.08 -5.80 12.16
N VAL A 35 -17.00 -6.77 12.10
CA VAL A 35 -18.32 -6.61 11.52
C VAL A 35 -19.36 -6.54 12.63
N ALA A 36 -20.06 -5.41 12.67
CA ALA A 36 -21.04 -5.11 13.70
C ALA A 36 -22.43 -4.79 13.09
N PRO A 37 -23.52 -4.97 13.86
CA PRO A 37 -24.88 -4.65 13.42
C PRO A 37 -25.14 -3.14 13.36
N ARG A 38 -26.27 -2.76 12.76
CA ARG A 38 -26.62 -1.38 12.40
C ARG A 38 -26.66 -0.37 13.56
N HIS A 39 -26.79 -0.82 14.81
CA HIS A 39 -26.89 0.05 15.98
C HIS A 39 -25.53 0.31 16.65
N VAL A 40 -24.46 -0.33 16.17
CA VAL A 40 -23.09 -0.07 16.63
C VAL A 40 -22.45 0.93 15.69
N ASP A 41 -22.22 2.14 16.18
CA ASP A 41 -21.64 3.21 15.38
C ASP A 41 -20.12 3.12 15.31
N ARG A 42 -19.53 3.68 14.26
CA ARG A 42 -18.07 3.75 14.10
C ARG A 42 -17.40 4.50 15.25
N ASN A 43 -18.10 5.45 15.86
CA ASN A 43 -17.59 6.14 17.05
C ASN A 43 -17.35 5.16 18.20
N GLU A 44 -18.28 4.23 18.44
CA GLU A 44 -18.13 3.17 19.46
C GLU A 44 -16.91 2.27 19.19
N PHE A 45 -16.61 2.00 17.92
CA PHE A 45 -15.39 1.26 17.57
C PHE A 45 -14.10 1.97 18.00
N PHE A 46 -14.07 3.31 17.91
CA PHE A 46 -12.91 4.13 18.29
C PHE A 46 -12.94 4.65 19.74
N THR A 47 -14.05 4.45 20.45
CA THR A 47 -14.18 4.79 21.88
C THR A 47 -14.27 3.53 22.72
N SER A 48 -15.45 2.93 22.85
CA SER A 48 -15.71 1.83 23.78
C SER A 48 -14.91 0.57 23.45
N PHE A 49 -14.78 0.19 22.18
CA PHE A 49 -13.95 -0.95 21.78
C PHE A 49 -12.45 -0.65 21.92
N TYR A 50 -12.02 0.57 21.64
CA TYR A 50 -10.64 1.00 21.87
C TYR A 50 -10.26 0.94 23.35
N ASP A 51 -11.10 1.46 24.23
CA ASP A 51 -10.90 1.44 25.69
C ASP A 51 -10.88 0.01 26.23
N MET A 52 -11.72 -0.88 25.68
CA MET A 52 -11.70 -2.31 25.99
C MET A 52 -10.37 -2.95 25.63
N LEU A 53 -9.82 -2.67 24.44
CA LEU A 53 -8.50 -3.16 24.04
C LEU A 53 -7.38 -2.60 24.92
N ALA A 54 -7.48 -1.32 25.32
CA ALA A 54 -6.51 -0.66 26.18
C ALA A 54 -6.45 -1.25 27.60
N GLN A 55 -7.56 -1.81 28.09
CA GLN A 55 -7.66 -2.46 29.40
C GLN A 55 -7.20 -3.93 29.39
N ASP A 56 -7.10 -4.57 28.22
CA ASP A 56 -6.63 -5.95 28.11
C ASP A 56 -5.11 -6.02 28.32
N PRO A 57 -4.60 -6.80 29.31
CA PRO A 57 -3.17 -6.91 29.58
C PRO A 57 -2.36 -7.56 28.45
N ASN A 58 -3.02 -8.18 27.47
CA ASN A 58 -2.37 -8.76 26.30
C ASN A 58 -2.11 -7.75 25.18
N THR A 59 -2.64 -6.54 25.29
CA THR A 59 -2.53 -5.49 24.29
C THR A 59 -1.31 -4.60 24.56
N SER A 60 -0.50 -4.38 23.53
CA SER A 60 0.57 -3.38 23.52
C SER A 60 0.53 -2.58 22.21
N GLU A 61 1.24 -1.45 22.16
CA GLU A 61 1.36 -0.60 20.96
C GLU A 61 0.01 -0.20 20.32
N LEU A 62 -1.05 -0.07 21.14
CA LEU A 62 -2.39 0.28 20.70
C LEU A 62 -2.44 1.73 20.19
N ARG A 63 -2.99 1.92 18.99
CA ARG A 63 -3.21 3.21 18.36
C ARG A 63 -4.40 3.18 17.41
N GLN A 64 -5.00 4.33 17.17
CA GLN A 64 -6.14 4.48 16.25
C GLN A 64 -5.86 5.54 15.20
N VAL A 65 -6.38 5.32 13.99
CA VAL A 65 -6.25 6.24 12.85
C VAL A 65 -7.65 6.46 12.21
N PRO A 66 -8.54 7.24 12.87
CA PRO A 66 -9.94 7.40 12.44
C PRO A 66 -10.11 8.18 11.13
N ASP A 67 -9.13 9.03 10.80
CA ASP A 67 -9.14 9.94 9.65
C ASP A 67 -8.44 9.38 8.40
N ALA A 68 -7.96 8.14 8.46
CA ALA A 68 -7.42 7.45 7.30
C ALA A 68 -8.50 7.21 6.22
N PHE A 69 -8.06 6.99 4.98
CA PHE A 69 -8.95 6.63 3.87
C PHE A 69 -9.79 5.38 4.18
N VAL A 70 -9.18 4.42 4.89
CA VAL A 70 -9.84 3.29 5.56
C VAL A 70 -9.48 3.38 7.05
N PRO A 71 -10.42 3.77 7.93
CA PRO A 71 -10.16 3.91 9.36
C PRO A 71 -9.75 2.56 10.00
N VAL A 72 -8.75 2.59 10.88
CA VAL A 72 -8.14 1.38 11.45
C VAL A 72 -7.70 1.59 12.89
N ILE A 73 -7.81 0.54 13.71
CA ILE A 73 -7.11 0.40 14.98
C ILE A 73 -5.94 -0.55 14.76
N LYS A 74 -4.74 -0.16 15.19
CA LYS A 74 -3.52 -0.97 15.10
C LYS A 74 -3.05 -1.31 16.50
N LEU A 75 -2.64 -2.56 16.74
CA LEU A 75 -2.14 -3.00 18.04
C LEU A 75 -1.20 -4.19 17.89
N LYS A 76 -0.44 -4.48 18.95
CA LYS A 76 0.16 -5.81 19.16
C LYS A 76 -0.65 -6.56 20.20
N TYR A 77 -1.25 -7.67 19.81
CA TYR A 77 -1.96 -8.55 20.72
C TYR A 77 -1.11 -9.80 20.97
N ARG A 78 -0.63 -9.99 22.20
CA ARG A 78 0.34 -11.05 22.57
C ARG A 78 1.58 -11.08 21.68
N GLY A 79 2.06 -9.88 21.28
CA GLY A 79 3.23 -9.72 20.43
C GLY A 79 3.00 -9.94 18.93
N ILE A 80 1.76 -10.19 18.49
CA ILE A 80 1.39 -10.28 17.08
C ILE A 80 0.78 -8.94 16.65
N GLU A 81 1.25 -8.36 15.54
CA GLU A 81 0.68 -7.13 14.98
C GLU A 81 -0.69 -7.39 14.35
N LEU A 82 -1.69 -6.59 14.73
CA LEU A 82 -3.05 -6.65 14.22
C LEU A 82 -3.46 -5.28 13.69
N ASP A 83 -4.06 -5.29 12.51
CA ASP A 83 -4.77 -4.16 11.92
C ASP A 83 -6.27 -4.50 11.92
N ILE A 84 -7.08 -3.75 12.67
CA ILE A 84 -8.53 -3.97 12.82
C ILE A 84 -9.29 -2.85 12.11
N LEU A 85 -9.97 -3.21 11.03
CA LEU A 85 -10.93 -2.38 10.32
C LEU A 85 -12.34 -2.54 10.92
N PHE A 86 -13.25 -1.64 10.56
CA PHE A 86 -14.64 -1.68 11.03
C PHE A 86 -15.65 -1.49 9.90
N ALA A 87 -16.64 -2.38 9.85
CA ALA A 87 -17.81 -2.26 8.99
C ALA A 87 -19.10 -2.49 9.79
N ARG A 88 -20.03 -1.53 9.66
CA ARG A 88 -21.36 -1.61 10.25
C ARG A 88 -22.34 -2.09 9.19
N LEU A 89 -22.89 -3.30 9.30
CA LEU A 89 -23.87 -3.80 8.34
C LEU A 89 -25.28 -3.29 8.63
N ALA A 90 -26.11 -3.18 7.60
CA ALA A 90 -27.53 -2.83 7.72
C ALA A 90 -28.41 -3.98 8.29
N LEU A 91 -27.85 -4.76 9.23
CA LEU A 91 -28.49 -5.90 9.88
C LEU A 91 -28.75 -5.58 11.35
N THR A 92 -29.85 -6.09 11.92
CA THR A 92 -30.14 -5.96 13.35
C THR A 92 -29.27 -6.88 14.22
N ARG A 93 -28.81 -8.00 13.64
CA ARG A 93 -27.95 -9.00 14.25
C ARG A 93 -26.91 -9.51 13.25
N ILE A 94 -25.75 -9.94 13.72
CA ILE A 94 -24.71 -10.59 12.91
C ILE A 94 -24.68 -12.07 13.29
N PRO A 95 -25.17 -12.97 12.43
CA PRO A 95 -25.18 -14.40 12.72
C PRO A 95 -23.77 -15.01 12.58
N ASP A 96 -23.50 -16.12 13.28
CA ASP A 96 -22.19 -16.78 13.28
C ASP A 96 -21.79 -17.30 11.89
N ASP A 97 -22.77 -17.68 11.07
CA ASP A 97 -22.57 -18.15 9.69
C ASP A 97 -22.44 -17.00 8.68
N GLN A 98 -22.55 -15.73 9.10
CA GLN A 98 -22.47 -14.56 8.23
C GLN A 98 -21.25 -14.64 7.30
N GLN A 99 -21.52 -14.45 6.01
CA GLN A 99 -20.54 -14.38 4.94
C GLN A 99 -20.51 -12.96 4.35
N LEU A 100 -19.37 -12.59 3.76
CA LEU A 100 -19.16 -11.30 3.10
C LEU A 100 -19.01 -11.52 1.59
N ASN A 101 -19.99 -12.15 0.96
CA ASN A 101 -19.90 -12.57 -0.45
C ASN A 101 -21.09 -12.17 -1.30
N ASP A 102 -22.08 -11.51 -0.71
CA ASP A 102 -23.25 -11.03 -1.41
C ASP A 102 -23.18 -9.51 -1.47
N ASP A 103 -23.25 -8.93 -2.66
CA ASP A 103 -23.22 -7.48 -2.85
C ASP A 103 -24.40 -6.79 -2.14
N SER A 104 -25.48 -7.55 -1.81
CA SER A 104 -26.61 -7.03 -1.04
C SER A 104 -26.22 -6.45 0.32
N ILE A 105 -25.12 -6.90 0.94
CA ILE A 105 -24.69 -6.39 2.25
C ILE A 105 -24.12 -4.97 2.17
N LEU A 106 -23.75 -4.50 0.97
CA LEU A 106 -23.22 -3.16 0.74
C LEU A 106 -24.32 -2.09 0.71
N LYS A 107 -25.59 -2.49 0.64
CA LYS A 107 -26.73 -1.57 0.61
C LYS A 107 -26.81 -0.76 1.89
N ASN A 108 -26.99 0.56 1.73
CA ASN A 108 -27.13 1.54 2.82
C ASN A 108 -25.92 1.61 3.78
N LEU A 109 -24.73 1.26 3.29
CA LEU A 109 -23.48 1.44 4.03
C LEU A 109 -22.86 2.81 3.75
N ASP A 110 -22.12 3.33 4.73
CA ASP A 110 -21.26 4.50 4.55
C ASP A 110 -19.99 4.13 3.76
N ASP A 111 -19.44 5.08 3.01
CA ASP A 111 -18.23 4.91 2.19
C ASP A 111 -17.07 4.23 2.93
N LYS A 112 -16.86 4.56 4.21
CA LYS A 112 -15.78 3.98 5.03
C LYS A 112 -16.03 2.48 5.32
N SER A 113 -17.29 2.06 5.52
CA SER A 113 -17.64 0.64 5.70
C SER A 113 -17.49 -0.14 4.40
N VAL A 114 -17.90 0.45 3.27
CA VAL A 114 -17.75 -0.17 1.93
C VAL A 114 -16.27 -0.42 1.62
N ARG A 115 -15.41 0.57 1.85
CA ARG A 115 -13.95 0.43 1.67
C ARG A 115 -13.35 -0.64 2.60
N SER A 116 -13.83 -0.71 3.85
CA SER A 116 -13.37 -1.72 4.83
C SER A 116 -13.77 -3.14 4.41
N LEU A 117 -14.95 -3.30 3.80
CA LEU A 117 -15.43 -4.58 3.27
C LEU A 117 -14.68 -5.01 2.01
N ASN A 118 -14.30 -4.08 1.12
CA ASN A 118 -13.60 -4.37 -0.14
C ASN A 118 -12.33 -5.22 0.07
N GLY A 119 -11.56 -4.97 1.16
CA GLY A 119 -10.39 -5.77 1.51
C GLY A 119 -10.71 -7.25 1.78
N ALA A 120 -11.83 -7.53 2.43
CA ALA A 120 -12.29 -8.89 2.73
C ALA A 120 -12.90 -9.59 1.51
N TYR A 121 -13.63 -8.86 0.65
CA TYR A 121 -14.24 -9.39 -0.57
C TYR A 121 -13.21 -9.87 -1.59
N PHE A 122 -12.13 -9.11 -1.78
CA PHE A 122 -11.06 -9.41 -2.75
C PHE A 122 -10.53 -10.84 -2.61
N LEU A 123 -10.31 -11.30 -1.38
CA LEU A 123 -9.71 -12.61 -1.12
C LEU A 123 -10.56 -13.80 -1.52
N LYS A 124 -11.89 -13.67 -1.52
CA LYS A 124 -12.78 -14.79 -1.89
C LYS A 124 -12.75 -15.02 -3.40
N LEU A 125 -12.61 -13.97 -4.21
CA LEU A 125 -12.43 -14.11 -5.65
C LEU A 125 -11.11 -14.83 -5.98
N MET A 126 -10.08 -14.60 -5.17
CA MET A 126 -8.76 -15.23 -5.36
C MET A 126 -8.73 -16.72 -5.00
N ARG A 127 -9.70 -17.22 -4.22
CA ARG A 127 -9.80 -18.64 -3.83
C ARG A 127 -10.08 -19.60 -4.99
N TYR A 128 -10.56 -19.10 -6.14
CA TYR A 128 -10.91 -19.93 -7.30
C TYR A 128 -9.75 -20.21 -8.27
N LEU A 129 -8.58 -19.61 -8.06
CA LEU A 129 -7.44 -19.83 -8.93
C LEU A 129 -6.44 -20.77 -8.23
N GLY A 130 -6.57 -22.09 -8.36
CA GLY A 130 -5.66 -23.06 -7.72
C GLY A 130 -4.15 -22.86 -7.99
N LEU A 131 -3.81 -22.12 -9.05
CA LEU A 131 -2.45 -21.67 -9.42
C LEU A 131 -1.95 -20.43 -8.62
N PHE A 132 -2.81 -19.79 -7.82
CA PHE A 132 -2.49 -18.62 -6.99
C PHE A 132 -1.41 -18.89 -5.95
N ARG A 133 -1.42 -20.09 -5.38
CA ARG A 133 -0.50 -20.44 -4.30
C ARG A 133 0.94 -20.45 -4.77
N ILE A 134 1.24 -20.93 -5.97
CA ILE A 134 2.63 -21.03 -6.42
C ILE A 134 3.18 -19.67 -6.82
N LEU A 135 2.38 -18.80 -7.44
CA LEU A 135 2.83 -17.44 -7.77
C LEU A 135 2.97 -16.56 -6.54
N ILE A 136 2.06 -16.65 -5.57
CA ILE A 136 2.28 -15.96 -4.29
C ILE A 136 3.41 -16.62 -3.50
N LEU A 137 3.59 -17.95 -3.51
CA LEU A 137 4.76 -18.59 -2.87
C LEU A 137 6.07 -18.19 -3.54
N SER A 138 6.13 -18.10 -4.88
CA SER A 138 7.29 -17.56 -5.58
C SER A 138 7.47 -16.06 -5.37
N HIS A 139 6.43 -15.34 -4.94
CA HIS A 139 6.42 -13.88 -4.76
C HIS A 139 6.32 -13.42 -3.29
N GLN A 140 6.23 -14.33 -2.31
CA GLN A 140 6.17 -14.05 -0.88
C GLN A 140 7.15 -14.89 -0.05
N LEU A 141 7.73 -15.98 -0.56
CA LEU A 141 8.68 -16.78 0.23
C LEU A 141 10.02 -16.10 0.54
N ASN A 142 10.37 -14.95 -0.06
CA ASN A 142 11.52 -14.11 0.36
C ASN A 142 11.54 -12.69 -0.27
N PHE A 143 10.43 -12.25 -0.86
CA PHE A 143 10.38 -11.01 -1.65
C PHE A 143 10.29 -9.73 -0.81
N GLY A 144 9.71 -9.81 0.40
CA GLY A 144 9.28 -8.69 1.27
C GLY A 144 10.31 -7.65 1.71
N GLN A 145 11.61 -7.88 1.52
CA GLN A 145 12.65 -6.90 1.82
C GLN A 145 13.86 -6.93 0.86
N LYS A 146 14.04 -8.00 0.06
CA LYS A 146 15.24 -8.22 -0.77
C LYS A 146 15.01 -8.10 -2.27
N VAL A 147 13.80 -8.38 -2.77
CA VAL A 147 13.53 -8.53 -4.22
C VAL A 147 12.72 -7.38 -4.80
N TYR A 148 11.93 -6.67 -3.99
CA TYR A 148 11.30 -5.46 -4.48
C TYR A 148 12.37 -4.39 -4.59
N HIS A 149 13.01 -4.27 -5.77
CA HIS A 149 14.06 -3.33 -6.16
C HIS A 149 13.70 -1.83 -5.95
N GLY A 150 13.09 -1.48 -4.83
CA GLY A 150 12.48 -0.20 -4.50
C GLY A 150 10.97 -0.08 -4.82
N ILE A 151 10.28 -1.14 -5.26
CA ILE A 151 8.94 -1.00 -5.89
C ILE A 151 7.72 -1.55 -5.13
N TYR A 152 7.82 -1.72 -3.80
CA TYR A 152 6.69 -2.19 -2.96
C TYR A 152 6.37 -1.17 -1.86
N SER A 153 5.34 -0.35 -2.09
CA SER A 153 4.71 0.53 -1.08
C SER A 153 3.60 1.36 -1.75
N ASN A 154 2.32 1.06 -1.45
CA ASN A 154 1.21 1.87 -1.98
C ASN A 154 1.22 3.32 -1.45
N VAL A 155 1.69 3.52 -0.21
CA VAL A 155 1.76 4.85 0.41
C VAL A 155 2.73 5.76 -0.34
N LEU A 156 3.85 5.19 -0.80
CA LEU A 156 4.90 5.91 -1.54
C LEU A 156 4.66 5.94 -3.06
N GLY A 157 3.51 5.46 -3.54
CA GLY A 157 3.14 5.50 -4.95
C GLY A 157 3.64 4.32 -5.79
N PHE A 158 4.06 3.23 -5.15
CA PHE A 158 4.34 1.95 -5.80
C PHE A 158 3.16 0.97 -5.63
N LEU A 159 3.36 -0.30 -6.00
CA LEU A 159 2.33 -1.32 -5.93
C LEU A 159 2.26 -1.93 -4.51
N GLY A 160 1.04 -2.07 -3.98
CA GLY A 160 0.77 -2.81 -2.74
C GLY A 160 0.39 -4.28 -3.02
N GLY A 161 0.24 -5.08 -1.96
CA GLY A 161 -0.04 -6.52 -2.07
C GLY A 161 -1.28 -6.86 -2.90
N VAL A 162 -2.37 -6.10 -2.78
CA VAL A 162 -3.59 -6.28 -3.57
C VAL A 162 -3.33 -6.05 -5.07
N SER A 163 -2.59 -4.99 -5.40
CA SER A 163 -2.26 -4.65 -6.79
C SER A 163 -1.41 -5.75 -7.43
N TRP A 164 -0.36 -6.21 -6.75
CA TRP A 164 0.46 -7.34 -7.21
C TRP A 164 -0.37 -8.61 -7.41
N ALA A 165 -1.26 -8.94 -6.47
CA ALA A 165 -2.16 -10.08 -6.60
C ALA A 165 -3.06 -9.98 -7.83
N ILE A 166 -3.62 -8.79 -8.12
CA ILE A 166 -4.44 -8.58 -9.33
C ILE A 166 -3.61 -8.80 -10.60
N LEU A 167 -2.40 -8.24 -10.67
CA LEU A 167 -1.52 -8.43 -11.82
C LEU A 167 -1.21 -9.92 -12.06
N VAL A 168 -0.84 -10.64 -11.00
CA VAL A 168 -0.60 -12.09 -11.01
C VAL A 168 -1.83 -12.86 -11.48
N ALA A 169 -3.01 -12.51 -10.96
CA ALA A 169 -4.27 -13.13 -11.37
C ALA A 169 -4.57 -12.92 -12.84
N ARG A 170 -4.32 -11.72 -13.36
CA ARG A 170 -4.50 -11.44 -14.77
C ARG A 170 -3.57 -12.29 -15.63
N THR A 171 -2.30 -12.46 -15.23
CA THR A 171 -1.38 -13.36 -15.92
C THR A 171 -1.89 -14.81 -15.93
N CYS A 172 -2.40 -15.31 -14.80
CA CYS A 172 -2.99 -16.65 -14.72
C CYS A 172 -4.21 -16.81 -15.65
N GLN A 173 -5.07 -15.80 -15.75
CA GLN A 173 -6.23 -15.82 -16.67
C GLN A 173 -5.79 -15.89 -18.14
N LEU A 174 -4.71 -15.20 -18.50
CA LEU A 174 -4.16 -15.20 -19.86
C LEU A 174 -3.43 -16.51 -20.21
N TYR A 175 -2.94 -17.25 -19.21
CA TYR A 175 -2.16 -18.47 -19.39
C TYR A 175 -2.60 -19.59 -18.43
N PRO A 176 -3.84 -20.10 -18.54
CA PRO A 176 -4.45 -20.99 -17.53
C PRO A 176 -3.75 -22.35 -17.37
N ASN A 177 -3.07 -22.82 -18.41
CA ASN A 177 -2.39 -24.11 -18.44
C ASN A 177 -0.86 -23.99 -18.29
N ALA A 178 -0.33 -22.79 -18.05
CA ALA A 178 1.11 -22.59 -17.93
C ALA A 178 1.64 -23.07 -16.58
N VAL A 179 2.82 -23.69 -16.61
CA VAL A 179 3.55 -24.06 -15.40
C VAL A 179 4.10 -22.81 -14.67
N PRO A 180 4.35 -22.88 -13.35
CA PRO A 180 4.76 -21.71 -12.56
C PRO A 180 5.95 -20.92 -13.10
N ALA A 181 7.04 -21.62 -13.48
CA ALA A 181 8.22 -21.01 -14.08
C ALA A 181 7.85 -20.15 -15.32
N LYS A 182 6.99 -20.69 -16.19
CA LYS A 182 6.52 -19.99 -17.38
C LYS A 182 5.61 -18.81 -17.04
N LEU A 183 4.77 -18.94 -16.01
CA LEU A 183 3.91 -17.85 -15.55
C LEU A 183 4.73 -16.66 -15.04
N ILE A 184 5.85 -16.87 -14.35
CA ILE A 184 6.73 -15.78 -13.90
C ILE A 184 7.29 -15.02 -15.11
N GLN A 185 7.82 -15.72 -16.13
CA GLN A 185 8.28 -15.07 -17.36
C GLN A 185 7.13 -14.32 -18.06
N LYS A 186 5.93 -14.93 -18.13
CA LYS A 186 4.76 -14.33 -18.76
C LYS A 186 4.25 -13.10 -18.00
N PHE A 187 4.38 -13.08 -16.68
CA PHE A 187 4.05 -11.93 -15.85
C PHE A 187 4.83 -10.70 -16.30
N PHE A 188 6.17 -10.80 -16.33
CA PHE A 188 7.02 -9.70 -16.79
C PHE A 188 6.71 -9.32 -18.23
N LEU A 189 6.59 -10.31 -19.14
CA LEU A 189 6.27 -10.05 -20.55
C LEU A 189 4.98 -9.25 -20.73
N VAL A 190 3.91 -9.65 -20.04
CA VAL A 190 2.59 -9.00 -20.15
C VAL A 190 2.70 -7.55 -19.67
N PHE A 191 3.30 -7.30 -18.51
CA PHE A 191 3.28 -5.96 -17.90
C PHE A 191 4.36 -5.00 -18.42
N THR A 192 5.45 -5.51 -18.99
CA THR A 192 6.39 -4.69 -19.79
C THR A 192 5.74 -4.22 -21.09
N LYS A 193 4.88 -5.03 -21.73
CA LYS A 193 4.20 -4.69 -22.98
C LYS A 193 2.80 -4.10 -22.78
N TRP A 194 2.35 -3.97 -21.55
CA TRP A 194 1.02 -3.46 -21.25
C TRP A 194 0.90 -1.99 -21.64
N ALA A 195 -0.13 -1.66 -22.42
CA ALA A 195 -0.34 -0.31 -22.94
C ALA A 195 -0.95 0.63 -21.89
N TRP A 196 -0.21 0.96 -20.84
CA TRP A 196 -0.67 1.92 -19.83
C TRP A 196 -1.09 3.26 -20.48
N PRO A 197 -2.22 3.88 -20.07
CA PRO A 197 -3.01 3.61 -18.86
C PRO A 197 -4.22 2.68 -19.07
N HIS A 198 -4.21 1.75 -20.05
CA HIS A 198 -5.30 0.77 -20.14
C HIS A 198 -5.43 -0.01 -18.81
N PRO A 199 -6.65 -0.17 -18.25
CA PRO A 199 -6.82 -0.76 -16.93
C PRO A 199 -6.63 -2.27 -16.94
N VAL A 200 -6.00 -2.78 -15.88
CA VAL A 200 -5.98 -4.22 -15.59
C VAL A 200 -7.26 -4.56 -14.83
N VAL A 201 -8.09 -5.40 -15.45
CA VAL A 201 -9.37 -5.90 -14.90
C VAL A 201 -9.39 -7.43 -14.89
N LEU A 202 -10.00 -8.03 -13.86
CA LEU A 202 -10.12 -9.49 -13.72
C LEU A 202 -11.47 -10.06 -14.16
N LYS A 203 -12.50 -9.23 -14.24
CA LYS A 203 -13.84 -9.61 -14.67
C LYS A 203 -14.37 -8.55 -15.63
N ASP A 204 -15.24 -8.96 -16.55
CA ASP A 204 -15.97 -8.00 -17.36
C ASP A 204 -16.98 -7.26 -16.47
N THR A 205 -16.87 -5.94 -16.43
CA THR A 205 -17.74 -5.08 -15.63
C THR A 205 -18.99 -4.62 -16.38
N ASP A 206 -19.05 -4.86 -17.70
CA ASP A 206 -20.15 -4.41 -18.55
C ASP A 206 -21.25 -5.48 -18.68
N GLU A 207 -20.95 -6.76 -18.43
CA GLU A 207 -21.93 -7.87 -18.45
C GLU A 207 -22.74 -8.01 -17.16
N ILE A 208 -22.30 -7.41 -16.05
CA ILE A 208 -22.93 -7.58 -14.74
C ILE A 208 -24.02 -6.51 -14.55
N SER A 209 -25.25 -6.94 -14.26
CA SER A 209 -26.34 -6.04 -13.88
C SER A 209 -25.95 -5.28 -12.60
N ARG A 210 -25.58 -4.01 -12.76
CA ARG A 210 -25.15 -3.17 -11.63
C ARG A 210 -26.36 -2.69 -10.85
N PRO A 211 -26.33 -2.74 -9.51
CA PRO A 211 -27.29 -2.00 -8.69
C PRO A 211 -27.25 -0.52 -9.08
N LYS A 212 -28.39 0.05 -9.45
CA LYS A 212 -28.53 1.51 -9.60
C LYS A 212 -28.71 2.13 -8.22
N ASP A 213 -27.64 2.12 -7.42
CA ASP A 213 -27.63 2.70 -6.08
C ASP A 213 -26.52 3.75 -5.94
N MET A 214 -26.43 4.33 -4.74
CA MET A 214 -25.48 5.41 -4.41
C MET A 214 -24.01 4.98 -4.55
N LEU A 215 -23.70 3.68 -4.60
CA LEU A 215 -22.32 3.19 -4.68
C LEU A 215 -21.75 3.28 -6.10
N GLN A 216 -22.60 3.54 -7.10
CA GLN A 216 -22.16 3.75 -8.48
C GLN A 216 -21.17 4.92 -8.60
N ASP A 217 -21.30 5.95 -7.76
CA ASP A 217 -20.39 7.10 -7.73
C ASP A 217 -19.00 6.75 -7.17
N LEU A 218 -18.88 5.62 -6.47
CA LEU A 218 -17.60 5.11 -5.95
C LEU A 218 -16.85 4.25 -6.98
N VAL A 219 -17.56 3.74 -7.99
CA VAL A 219 -16.99 2.89 -9.04
C VAL A 219 -15.97 3.70 -9.84
N TRP A 220 -14.82 3.08 -10.12
CA TRP A 220 -13.82 3.61 -11.03
C TRP A 220 -14.33 3.50 -12.47
N ASP A 221 -14.52 4.64 -13.12
CA ASP A 221 -14.92 4.68 -14.52
C ASP A 221 -14.38 5.95 -15.19
N PRO A 222 -13.32 5.86 -16.01
CA PRO A 222 -12.73 7.04 -16.66
C PRO A 222 -13.66 7.68 -17.70
N ARG A 223 -14.73 6.99 -18.14
CA ARG A 223 -15.71 7.56 -19.08
C ARG A 223 -16.55 8.62 -18.38
N THR A 224 -16.97 8.35 -17.15
CA THR A 224 -17.88 9.21 -16.37
C THR A 224 -17.15 10.12 -15.38
N ARG A 225 -16.02 9.68 -14.80
CA ARG A 225 -15.29 10.42 -13.76
C ARG A 225 -13.99 11.02 -14.29
N THR A 226 -13.92 12.35 -14.29
CA THR A 226 -12.74 13.08 -14.79
C THR A 226 -11.47 12.79 -13.98
N GLY A 227 -11.58 12.57 -12.66
CA GLY A 227 -10.43 12.21 -11.82
C GLY A 227 -9.76 10.91 -12.28
N ASP A 228 -10.58 9.91 -12.61
CA ASP A 228 -10.12 8.58 -13.01
C ASP A 228 -9.34 8.57 -14.34
N ARG A 229 -9.59 9.55 -15.22
CA ARG A 229 -8.89 9.73 -16.49
C ARG A 229 -7.40 10.02 -16.33
N HIS A 230 -7.00 10.54 -15.17
CA HIS A 230 -5.62 10.93 -14.89
C HIS A 230 -4.80 9.80 -14.25
N HIS A 231 -5.41 8.63 -13.96
CA HIS A 231 -4.69 7.50 -13.40
C HIS A 231 -3.69 6.91 -14.40
N LEU A 232 -2.44 6.75 -13.97
CA LEU A 232 -1.32 6.43 -14.87
C LEU A 232 -1.10 4.93 -15.07
N MET A 233 -1.47 4.11 -14.09
CA MET A 233 -1.29 2.65 -14.08
C MET A 233 -2.47 1.96 -13.39
N PRO A 234 -3.71 2.08 -13.91
CA PRO A 234 -4.91 1.62 -13.20
C PRO A 234 -5.00 0.10 -13.09
N ILE A 235 -5.09 -0.38 -11.85
CA ILE A 235 -5.26 -1.80 -11.51
C ILE A 235 -6.51 -1.93 -10.65
N ILE A 236 -7.57 -2.50 -11.22
CA ILE A 236 -8.94 -2.35 -10.71
C ILE A 236 -9.30 -3.52 -9.81
N THR A 237 -9.79 -3.20 -8.61
CA THR A 237 -10.29 -4.21 -7.68
C THR A 237 -11.53 -4.88 -8.26
N PRO A 238 -11.66 -6.21 -8.18
CA PRO A 238 -12.74 -6.93 -8.84
C PRO A 238 -14.03 -7.01 -8.01
N ALA A 239 -14.05 -6.54 -6.75
CA ALA A 239 -15.25 -6.47 -5.94
C ALA A 239 -15.98 -5.14 -6.18
N TYR A 240 -17.31 -5.17 -6.21
CA TYR A 240 -18.12 -3.96 -6.32
C TYR A 240 -18.14 -3.22 -4.97
N PRO A 241 -18.09 -1.87 -4.96
CA PRO A 241 -17.79 -1.00 -6.09
C PRO A 241 -16.31 -1.10 -6.48
N GLU A 242 -16.04 -1.31 -7.77
CA GLU A 242 -14.69 -1.49 -8.29
C GLU A 242 -13.89 -0.19 -8.14
N GLN A 243 -12.68 -0.24 -7.58
CA GLN A 243 -11.83 0.93 -7.38
C GLN A 243 -10.44 0.71 -7.96
N ASN A 244 -9.75 1.79 -8.31
CA ASN A 244 -8.35 1.71 -8.68
C ASN A 244 -7.48 1.47 -7.43
N SER A 245 -6.77 0.35 -7.36
CA SER A 245 -5.87 0.02 -6.24
C SER A 245 -4.55 0.79 -6.27
N THR A 246 -4.23 1.46 -7.39
CA THR A 246 -2.94 2.12 -7.66
C THR A 246 -3.10 3.61 -7.99
N PHE A 247 -4.09 4.26 -7.38
CA PHE A 247 -4.34 5.69 -7.56
C PHE A 247 -3.18 6.59 -7.09
N ASN A 248 -2.26 6.06 -6.27
CA ASN A 248 -1.07 6.78 -5.81
C ASN A 248 0.11 6.73 -6.79
N VAL A 249 0.04 5.95 -7.88
CA VAL A 249 1.14 5.84 -8.84
C VAL A 249 1.37 7.18 -9.52
N THR A 250 2.62 7.65 -9.45
CA THR A 250 3.12 8.89 -10.06
C THR A 250 3.80 8.60 -11.40
N ARG A 251 4.25 9.65 -12.11
CA ARG A 251 4.97 9.46 -13.37
C ARG A 251 6.28 8.73 -13.14
N SER A 252 7.00 9.08 -12.08
CA SER A 252 8.30 8.52 -11.74
C SER A 252 8.17 7.10 -11.23
N THR A 253 7.25 6.84 -10.30
CA THR A 253 7.07 5.48 -9.78
C THR A 253 6.58 4.53 -10.88
N ARG A 254 5.72 4.99 -11.81
CA ARG A 254 5.38 4.19 -13.00
C ARG A 254 6.61 3.86 -13.85
N ALA A 255 7.47 4.85 -14.12
CA ALA A 255 8.68 4.63 -14.91
C ALA A 255 9.59 3.59 -14.25
N VAL A 256 9.87 3.75 -12.94
CA VAL A 256 10.65 2.77 -12.17
C VAL A 256 10.00 1.38 -12.24
N ILE A 257 8.69 1.25 -12.02
CA ILE A 257 8.01 -0.06 -12.11
C ILE A 257 8.20 -0.68 -13.49
N VAL A 258 8.06 0.09 -14.58
CA VAL A 258 8.21 -0.42 -15.94
C VAL A 258 9.65 -0.86 -16.21
N ASP A 259 10.64 -0.08 -15.78
CA ASP A 259 12.06 -0.41 -15.91
C ASP A 259 12.39 -1.72 -15.17
N GLU A 260 11.89 -1.88 -13.94
CA GLU A 260 12.06 -3.13 -13.18
C GLU A 260 11.37 -4.33 -13.83
N MET A 261 10.22 -4.12 -14.48
CA MET A 261 9.53 -5.18 -15.21
C MET A 261 10.33 -5.62 -16.44
N GLU A 262 10.98 -4.67 -17.14
CA GLU A 262 11.85 -4.96 -18.27
C GLU A 262 13.13 -5.71 -17.84
N GLU A 263 13.76 -5.30 -16.75
CA GLU A 263 14.91 -6.02 -16.16
C GLU A 263 14.51 -7.45 -15.76
N GLY A 264 13.39 -7.62 -15.06
CA GLY A 264 12.86 -8.94 -14.71
C GLY A 264 12.49 -9.81 -15.93
N LEU A 265 12.02 -9.21 -17.02
CA LEU A 265 11.79 -9.93 -18.28
C LEU A 265 13.10 -10.46 -18.87
N ASN A 266 14.16 -9.65 -18.91
CA ASN A 266 15.45 -10.05 -19.45
C ASN A 266 16.04 -11.21 -18.62
N ILE A 267 16.08 -11.07 -17.29
CA ILE A 267 16.57 -12.12 -16.39
C ILE A 267 15.76 -13.41 -16.57
N THR A 268 14.43 -13.32 -16.65
CA THR A 268 13.60 -14.52 -16.85
C THR A 268 13.75 -15.13 -18.23
N ILE A 269 14.11 -14.37 -19.27
CA ILE A 269 14.48 -14.94 -20.57
C ILE A 269 15.78 -15.73 -20.44
N ASP A 270 16.79 -15.17 -19.77
CA ASP A 270 18.08 -15.85 -19.57
C ASP A 270 17.94 -17.11 -18.72
N ILE A 271 17.12 -17.09 -17.66
CA ILE A 271 16.79 -18.29 -16.88
C ILE A 271 16.14 -19.37 -17.75
N MET A 272 15.17 -18.99 -18.60
CA MET A 272 14.46 -19.96 -19.44
C MET A 272 15.36 -20.56 -20.54
N ASN A 273 16.41 -19.84 -20.93
CA ASN A 273 17.42 -20.30 -21.88
C ASN A 273 18.58 -21.06 -21.20
N GLY A 274 18.61 -21.13 -19.86
CA GLY A 274 19.68 -21.78 -19.10
C GLY A 274 20.96 -20.96 -18.97
N HIS A 275 20.90 -19.64 -19.17
CA HIS A 275 22.03 -18.71 -19.02
C HIS A 275 22.13 -18.07 -17.63
N ALA A 276 21.08 -18.17 -16.82
CA ALA A 276 20.98 -17.59 -15.49
C ALA A 276 20.23 -18.52 -14.53
N GLU A 277 20.41 -18.29 -13.24
CA GLU A 277 19.72 -19.02 -12.17
C GLU A 277 18.59 -18.17 -11.56
N TRP A 278 17.58 -18.81 -10.97
CA TRP A 278 16.47 -18.10 -10.31
C TRP A 278 16.92 -17.15 -9.20
N SER A 279 18.07 -17.41 -8.56
CA SER A 279 18.63 -16.51 -7.55
C SER A 279 18.93 -15.12 -8.09
N GLU A 280 19.25 -15.00 -9.38
CA GLU A 280 19.61 -13.73 -10.01
C GLU A 280 18.42 -12.76 -10.01
N LEU A 281 17.21 -13.26 -10.33
CA LEU A 281 15.96 -12.51 -10.27
C LEU A 281 15.65 -11.96 -8.87
N PHE A 282 16.28 -12.53 -7.84
CA PHE A 282 16.05 -12.20 -6.44
C PHE A 282 17.23 -11.47 -5.79
N THR A 283 18.20 -11.04 -6.59
CA THR A 283 19.38 -10.32 -6.10
C THR A 283 18.98 -8.93 -5.63
N GLU A 284 19.38 -8.56 -4.42
CA GLU A 284 19.10 -7.23 -3.91
C GLU A 284 19.89 -6.18 -4.71
N VAL A 285 19.17 -5.25 -5.33
CA VAL A 285 19.80 -4.16 -6.04
C VAL A 285 20.15 -3.04 -5.08
N ASN A 286 21.41 -2.60 -5.12
CA ASN A 286 21.87 -1.47 -4.33
C ASN A 286 21.26 -0.16 -4.86
N PHE A 287 20.17 0.28 -4.22
CA PHE A 287 19.49 1.53 -4.53
C PHE A 287 20.45 2.73 -4.62
N PHE A 288 21.45 2.77 -3.74
CA PHE A 288 22.37 3.89 -3.66
C PHE A 288 23.45 3.90 -4.75
N SER A 289 23.64 2.82 -5.49
CA SER A 289 24.48 2.83 -6.69
C SER A 289 23.72 3.25 -7.95
N ARG A 290 22.37 3.24 -7.92
CA ARG A 290 21.54 3.59 -9.08
C ARG A 290 21.57 5.08 -9.41
N TYR A 291 21.61 5.94 -8.38
CA TYR A 291 21.51 7.39 -8.55
C TYR A 291 22.75 8.13 -8.10
N LYS A 292 23.03 9.28 -8.73
CA LYS A 292 24.13 10.18 -8.31
C LYS A 292 23.67 11.26 -7.33
N HIS A 293 22.37 11.54 -7.31
CA HIS A 293 21.76 12.64 -6.58
C HIS A 293 20.66 12.09 -5.69
N PHE A 294 20.63 12.55 -4.44
CA PHE A 294 19.69 12.11 -3.44
C PHE A 294 19.11 13.28 -2.68
N ILE A 295 17.83 13.17 -2.29
CA ILE A 295 17.27 13.91 -1.18
C ILE A 295 17.21 12.96 0.01
N VAL A 296 17.60 13.46 1.18
CA VAL A 296 17.46 12.76 2.45
C VAL A 296 16.41 13.47 3.27
N LEU A 297 15.43 12.72 3.75
CA LEU A 297 14.41 13.19 4.68
C LEU A 297 14.72 12.58 6.04
N LEU A 298 15.00 13.43 7.02
CA LEU A 298 15.21 13.07 8.41
C LEU A 298 13.97 13.47 9.21
N CYS A 299 13.30 12.48 9.75
CA CYS A 299 12.21 12.61 10.69
C CYS A 299 12.76 12.44 12.11
N ILE A 300 12.44 13.37 12.99
CA ILE A 300 12.83 13.34 14.41
C ILE A 300 11.56 13.48 15.23
N ALA A 301 11.36 12.58 16.19
CA ALA A 301 10.27 12.68 17.17
C ALA A 301 10.70 12.18 18.56
N PRO A 302 10.05 12.66 19.63
CA PRO A 302 10.20 12.07 20.97
C PRO A 302 9.72 10.62 21.02
N THR A 303 8.69 10.28 20.25
CA THR A 303 8.09 8.94 20.15
C THR A 303 7.87 8.56 18.68
N GLU A 304 8.22 7.33 18.33
CA GLU A 304 8.48 6.91 16.95
C GLU A 304 7.26 6.85 16.00
N LEU A 305 6.11 6.41 16.50
CA LEU A 305 5.13 5.70 15.65
C LEU A 305 4.14 6.58 14.86
N VAL A 306 3.78 7.76 15.36
CA VAL A 306 2.72 8.59 14.73
C VAL A 306 3.33 9.60 13.75
N TRP A 307 4.45 10.22 14.14
CA TRP A 307 5.11 11.24 13.32
C TRP A 307 5.68 10.67 12.03
N SER A 308 6.41 9.55 12.12
CA SER A 308 6.99 8.85 10.96
C SER A 308 5.93 8.47 9.92
N GLY A 309 4.81 7.89 10.34
CA GLY A 309 3.71 7.52 9.45
C GLY A 309 3.07 8.73 8.76
N LEU A 310 2.93 9.86 9.48
CA LEU A 310 2.44 11.10 8.87
C LEU A 310 3.43 11.61 7.82
N VAL A 311 4.73 11.67 8.12
CA VAL A 311 5.78 12.06 7.18
C VAL A 311 5.74 11.17 5.94
N GLU A 312 5.75 9.86 6.12
CA GLU A 312 5.71 8.86 5.04
C GLU A 312 4.50 9.07 4.12
N SER A 313 3.31 9.30 4.70
CA SER A 313 2.08 9.57 3.95
C SER A 313 2.15 10.79 3.03
N LYS A 314 3.07 11.72 3.31
CA LYS A 314 3.25 12.96 2.56
C LYS A 314 4.39 12.90 1.54
N ILE A 315 5.30 11.91 1.62
CA ILE A 315 6.47 11.83 0.72
C ILE A 315 6.04 11.80 -0.76
N ARG A 316 4.92 11.13 -1.10
CA ARG A 316 4.41 11.13 -2.49
C ARG A 316 4.08 12.54 -3.01
N HIS A 317 3.68 13.47 -2.14
CA HIS A 317 3.39 14.85 -2.53
C HIS A 317 4.67 15.61 -2.85
N LEU A 318 5.76 15.33 -2.12
CA LEU A 318 7.08 15.84 -2.47
C LEU A 318 7.52 15.29 -3.83
N VAL A 319 7.39 13.98 -4.08
CA VAL A 319 7.68 13.38 -5.39
C VAL A 319 6.91 14.10 -6.51
N GLY A 320 5.60 14.27 -6.34
CA GLY A 320 4.78 14.98 -7.32
C GLY A 320 5.18 16.45 -7.51
N SER A 321 5.75 17.10 -6.49
CA SER A 321 6.30 18.46 -6.64
C SER A 321 7.61 18.47 -7.39
N LEU A 322 8.52 17.54 -7.08
CA LEU A 322 9.78 17.38 -7.77
C LEU A 322 9.58 17.05 -9.25
N GLU A 323 8.59 16.23 -9.60
CA GLU A 323 8.23 15.90 -10.99
C GLU A 323 7.82 17.12 -11.84
N ARG A 324 7.34 18.19 -11.21
CA ARG A 324 7.00 19.44 -11.89
C ARG A 324 8.21 20.34 -12.11
N ASN A 325 9.32 20.08 -11.41
CA ASN A 325 10.55 20.85 -11.58
C ASN A 325 11.26 20.43 -12.88
N PRO A 326 11.52 21.35 -13.83
CA PRO A 326 12.14 21.02 -15.11
C PRO A 326 13.53 20.39 -15.00
N CYS A 327 14.23 20.60 -13.88
CA CYS A 327 15.55 20.03 -13.63
C CYS A 327 15.49 18.55 -13.26
N VAL A 328 14.32 18.02 -12.88
CA VAL A 328 14.13 16.65 -12.43
C VAL A 328 13.49 15.83 -13.54
N THR A 329 14.12 14.71 -13.89
CA THR A 329 13.61 13.76 -14.89
C THR A 329 12.90 12.58 -14.24
N LEU A 330 13.42 12.11 -13.11
CA LEU A 330 12.89 10.97 -12.36
C LEU A 330 13.16 11.16 -10.86
N CYS A 331 12.17 10.80 -10.04
CA CYS A 331 12.33 10.64 -8.59
C CYS A 331 11.96 9.23 -8.15
N HIS A 332 12.88 8.54 -7.48
CA HIS A 332 12.67 7.20 -6.94
C HIS A 332 12.85 7.25 -5.42
N VAL A 333 11.75 7.11 -4.68
CA VAL A 333 11.80 6.98 -3.21
C VAL A 333 12.14 5.54 -2.86
N ASP A 334 13.14 5.33 -2.01
CA ASP A 334 13.37 4.00 -1.42
C ASP A 334 12.27 3.71 -0.38
N PRO A 335 11.49 2.61 -0.52
CA PRO A 335 10.50 2.24 0.47
C PRO A 335 11.09 1.87 1.84
N LYS A 336 12.39 1.58 1.91
CA LYS A 336 13.07 1.28 3.17
C LYS A 336 13.28 2.55 3.99
N HIS A 337 13.04 2.46 5.29
CA HIS A 337 13.47 3.47 6.25
C HIS A 337 14.80 3.05 6.89
N TYR A 338 15.59 4.05 7.27
CA TYR A 338 16.92 3.86 7.87
C TYR A 338 17.01 4.60 9.19
N THR A 339 17.89 4.15 10.08
CA THR A 339 18.23 4.88 11.30
C THR A 339 19.55 5.65 11.09
N PRO A 340 19.69 6.86 11.68
CA PRO A 340 20.96 7.60 11.61
C PRO A 340 22.08 6.84 12.33
N LEU A 341 23.32 6.97 11.84
CA LEU A 341 24.51 6.36 12.44
C LEU A 341 24.79 6.85 13.87
N GLN A 342 24.51 8.12 14.15
CA GLN A 342 24.68 8.70 15.47
C GLN A 342 23.30 8.85 16.13
N PRO A 343 23.09 8.25 17.31
CA PRO A 343 21.83 8.41 18.04
C PRO A 343 21.69 9.87 18.47
N LEU A 344 20.65 10.54 17.98
CA LEU A 344 20.34 11.94 18.29
C LEU A 344 19.59 12.13 19.62
N GLY A 345 19.51 11.08 20.44
CA GLY A 345 18.74 11.08 21.70
C GLY A 345 17.21 11.01 21.53
N SER A 346 16.72 11.04 20.28
CA SER A 346 15.31 10.97 19.90
C SER A 346 15.06 9.84 18.89
N CYS A 347 13.82 9.40 18.74
CA CYS A 347 13.43 8.48 17.66
C CYS A 347 13.66 9.18 16.31
N CYS A 348 14.51 8.59 15.47
CA CYS A 348 14.89 9.16 14.18
C CYS A 348 14.75 8.15 13.07
N GLN A 349 14.12 8.57 11.97
CA GLN A 349 13.98 7.77 10.77
C GLN A 349 14.37 8.57 9.53
N LEU A 350 15.01 7.90 8.59
CA LEU A 350 15.56 8.46 7.36
C LEU A 350 14.89 7.80 6.15
N TRP A 351 14.50 8.62 5.19
CA TRP A 351 14.12 8.19 3.85
C TRP A 351 15.04 8.80 2.81
N PHE A 352 15.24 8.06 1.71
CA PHE A 352 16.06 8.48 0.59
C PHE A 352 15.23 8.57 -0.68
N ILE A 353 15.43 9.64 -1.43
CA ILE A 353 14.85 9.83 -2.75
C ILE A 353 16.00 9.99 -3.74
N GLY A 354 16.23 8.97 -4.56
CA GLY A 354 17.16 9.00 -5.68
C GLY A 354 16.58 9.81 -6.83
N MET A 355 17.44 10.54 -7.54
CA MET A 355 17.02 11.43 -8.62
C MET A 355 17.90 11.32 -9.85
N ASP A 356 17.24 11.33 -11.01
CA ASP A 356 17.86 11.68 -12.27
C ASP A 356 17.47 13.10 -12.66
N LEU A 357 18.48 13.84 -13.09
CA LEU A 357 18.35 15.26 -13.39
C LEU A 357 18.53 15.48 -14.88
N ASN A 358 17.78 16.46 -15.40
CA ASN A 358 17.87 16.87 -16.79
C ASN A 358 19.29 17.36 -17.09
N LYS A 359 19.98 16.64 -18.00
CA LYS A 359 21.39 16.88 -18.33
C LYS A 359 21.64 18.28 -18.91
N GLU A 360 20.64 18.87 -19.55
CA GLU A 360 20.72 20.18 -20.18
C GLU A 360 20.61 21.33 -19.19
N LEU A 361 19.94 21.11 -18.05
CA LEU A 361 19.63 22.14 -17.04
C LEU A 361 20.51 22.06 -15.77
N LYS A 362 21.56 21.23 -15.79
CA LYS A 362 22.40 20.87 -14.62
C LYS A 362 23.07 22.02 -13.84
N LYS A 363 23.13 23.25 -14.39
CA LYS A 363 24.00 24.29 -13.84
C LYS A 363 23.47 24.95 -12.57
N ASN A 364 22.16 24.98 -12.33
CA ASN A 364 21.56 25.58 -11.11
C ASN A 364 20.35 24.74 -10.65
N ILE A 365 20.61 23.62 -9.99
CA ILE A 365 19.54 22.81 -9.38
C ILE A 365 19.19 23.45 -8.04
N ASP A 366 18.07 24.17 -8.02
CA ASP A 366 17.44 24.65 -6.80
C ASP A 366 16.17 23.83 -6.54
N LEU A 367 16.15 23.13 -5.41
CA LEU A 367 15.02 22.32 -4.93
C LEU A 367 14.51 22.86 -3.59
N THR A 368 15.02 24.01 -3.14
CA THR A 368 14.75 24.56 -1.81
C THR A 368 13.26 24.86 -1.63
N GLY A 369 12.60 25.34 -2.70
CA GLY A 369 11.17 25.65 -2.69
C GLY A 369 10.30 24.42 -2.45
N GLU A 370 10.51 23.34 -3.20
CA GLU A 370 9.76 22.08 -3.06
C GLU A 370 9.98 21.43 -1.70
N LEU A 371 11.23 21.47 -1.22
CA LEU A 371 11.61 20.93 0.08
C LEU A 371 10.99 21.72 1.25
N GLN A 372 10.97 23.05 1.16
CA GLN A 372 10.33 23.88 2.18
C GLN A 372 8.81 23.67 2.19
N GLN A 373 8.17 23.65 1.01
CA GLN A 373 6.73 23.37 0.90
C GLN A 373 6.35 22.02 1.49
N PHE A 374 7.20 21.00 1.31
CA PHE A 374 6.98 19.70 1.94
C PHE A 374 7.03 19.78 3.47
N SER A 375 8.06 20.41 4.04
CA SER A 375 8.17 20.58 5.50
C SER A 375 6.97 21.35 6.07
N ASP A 376 6.56 22.43 5.40
CA ASP A 376 5.42 23.24 5.83
C ASP A 376 4.10 22.46 5.75
N ALA A 377 3.91 21.67 4.68
CA ALA A 377 2.72 20.84 4.52
C ALA A 377 2.62 19.72 5.57
N VAL A 378 3.75 19.10 5.93
CA VAL A 378 3.80 18.08 6.98
C VAL A 378 3.47 18.69 8.34
N LEU A 379 4.14 19.78 8.72
CA LEU A 379 3.89 20.48 9.99
C LEU A 379 2.48 21.03 10.07
N GLY A 380 1.96 21.59 8.97
CA GLY A 380 0.59 22.07 8.87
C GLY A 380 -0.44 20.96 9.07
N ALA A 381 -0.24 19.80 8.44
CA ALA A 381 -1.10 18.64 8.63
C ALA A 381 -1.06 18.11 10.07
N ALA A 382 0.13 18.09 10.68
CA ALA A 382 0.32 17.65 12.06
C ALA A 382 -0.47 18.51 13.06
N ARG A 383 -0.41 19.83 12.88
CA ARG A 383 -1.14 20.80 13.71
C ARG A 383 -2.64 20.73 13.48
N PHE A 384 -3.06 20.56 12.22
CA PHE A 384 -4.48 20.44 11.89
C PHE A 384 -5.13 19.19 12.47
N GLN A 385 -4.36 18.10 12.62
CA GLN A 385 -4.83 16.83 13.18
C GLN A 385 -4.59 16.71 14.69
N ASP A 386 -4.12 17.77 15.37
CA ASP A 386 -3.73 17.76 16.78
C ASP A 386 -2.72 16.65 17.15
N LEU A 387 -1.86 16.26 16.19
CA LEU A 387 -0.83 15.23 16.35
C LEU A 387 0.55 15.80 16.70
N TYR A 388 0.72 17.12 16.62
CA TYR A 388 2.01 17.76 16.83
C TYR A 388 2.40 17.76 18.31
N VAL A 389 3.57 17.21 18.61
CA VAL A 389 4.21 17.27 19.93
C VAL A 389 5.51 18.07 19.83
N GLU A 390 5.83 18.83 20.87
CA GLU A 390 7.10 19.55 20.95
C GLU A 390 8.29 18.59 20.75
N GLY A 391 9.23 18.98 19.89
CA GLY A 391 10.35 18.13 19.47
C GLY A 391 10.13 17.34 18.18
N MET A 392 8.91 17.31 17.62
CA MET A 392 8.67 16.76 16.27
C MET A 392 9.26 17.69 15.20
N GLN A 393 10.13 17.14 14.35
CA GLN A 393 10.82 17.86 13.28
C GLN A 393 10.95 17.00 12.02
N VAL A 394 10.92 17.67 10.86
CA VAL A 394 11.34 17.11 9.58
C VAL A 394 12.42 18.00 9.01
N SER A 395 13.61 17.43 8.87
CA SER A 395 14.73 18.05 8.17
C SER A 395 14.87 17.38 6.81
N ASN A 396 15.14 18.17 5.77
CA ASN A 396 15.42 17.65 4.45
C ASN A 396 16.76 18.19 3.94
N LYS A 397 17.48 17.39 3.16
CA LYS A 397 18.79 17.79 2.65
C LYS A 397 19.06 17.17 1.28
N TYR A 398 19.49 18.01 0.35
CA TYR A 398 20.04 17.54 -0.92
C TYR A 398 21.48 17.06 -0.75
N LEU A 399 21.78 15.86 -1.25
CA LEU A 399 23.08 15.22 -1.19
C LEU A 399 23.53 14.71 -2.57
N LEU A 400 24.81 14.91 -2.86
CA LEU A 400 25.51 14.21 -3.93
C LEU A 400 26.07 12.88 -3.39
N ILE A 401 26.09 11.83 -4.20
CA ILE A 401 26.56 10.49 -3.81
C ILE A 401 27.94 10.49 -3.12
N LYS A 402 28.85 11.38 -3.53
CA LYS A 402 30.18 11.54 -2.90
C LYS A 402 30.13 11.94 -1.42
N LYS A 403 29.03 12.56 -0.98
CA LYS A 403 28.77 12.98 0.41
C LYS A 403 27.89 11.97 1.18
N LYS A 404 27.48 10.84 0.57
CA LYS A 404 26.63 9.81 1.20
C LYS A 404 27.30 9.15 2.41
N LYS A 405 28.62 8.97 2.39
CA LYS A 405 29.41 8.35 3.48
C LYS A 405 29.27 9.06 4.84
N ILE A 406 28.70 10.26 4.86
CA ILE A 406 28.47 11.05 6.07
C ILE A 406 27.16 10.63 6.77
N VAL A 407 26.26 9.91 6.09
CA VAL A 407 24.88 9.63 6.57
C VAL A 407 24.58 8.14 6.70
N LEU A 408 25.22 7.27 5.92
CA LEU A 408 25.04 5.81 5.96
C LEU A 408 26.40 5.12 6.03
N ASP A 409 26.49 4.02 6.78
CA ASP A 409 27.70 3.20 6.82
C ASP A 409 27.95 2.58 5.45
N SER A 410 29.21 2.36 5.12
CA SER A 410 29.60 1.64 3.90
C SER A 410 29.33 0.15 4.07
N HIS A 411 28.12 -0.26 3.74
CA HIS A 411 27.78 -1.66 3.45
C HIS A 411 27.41 -1.82 1.98
#